data_AF-A0A531AEY2-F1
#
_entry.id   AF-A0A531AEY2-F1
#
_cell.length_a   1.000
_cell.length_b   1.000
_cell.length_c   1.000
_cell.angle_alpha   90.00
_cell.angle_beta   90.00
_cell.angle_gamma   90.00
#
_symmetry.space_group_name_H-M   'P 1'
#
loop_
_entity.id
_entity.type
_entity.pdbx_description
1 polymer ?
#
loop_
_entity_poly.entity_id
_entity_poly.type
_entity_poly.pdbx_seq_one_letter_code
_entity_poly.pdbx_strand_id
1 'polypeptide(L)' 'MGQERFQSFGLATPPALNVIPADDAVALLKSGKATRNALLAYGNGRSYGDSCQNGAGTIVDMRPLNRIRAFNA' A
#
# COMPACT_ATOMS: atom_id res chain seq x y z
N MET A 1 -5.26 -1.08 -16.64
CA MET A 1 -6.34 -0.68 -15.71
C MET A 1 -6.01 -0.94 -14.22
N GLY A 2 -4.78 -1.29 -13.82
CA GLY A 2 -4.43 -1.56 -12.41
C GLY A 2 -3.80 -0.37 -11.65
N GLN A 3 -3.06 0.51 -12.33
CA GLN A 3 -2.32 1.62 -11.72
C GLN A 3 -3.21 2.81 -11.31
N GLU A 4 -4.31 3.08 -12.03
CA GLU A 4 -5.25 4.18 -11.73
C GLU A 4 -5.87 4.07 -10.34
N ARG A 5 -5.91 2.86 -9.77
CA ARG A 5 -6.44 2.65 -8.43
C ARG A 5 -5.53 3.21 -7.34
N PHE A 6 -4.23 3.34 -7.60
CA PHE A 6 -3.23 3.58 -6.56
C PHE A 6 -2.71 5.03 -6.54
N GLN A 7 -3.57 5.99 -6.87
CA GLN A 7 -3.23 7.41 -6.88
C GLN A 7 -3.56 8.09 -5.54
N SER A 8 -2.95 9.25 -5.27
CA SER A 8 -3.43 10.13 -4.21
C SER A 8 -4.76 10.77 -4.62
N PHE A 9 -5.58 11.17 -3.66
CA PHE A 9 -6.87 11.78 -3.97
C PHE A 9 -6.73 13.15 -4.63
N GLY A 10 -5.72 13.92 -4.22
CA GLY A 10 -5.47 15.26 -4.74
C GLY A 10 -4.75 15.28 -6.09
N LEU A 11 -4.31 14.12 -6.59
CA LEU A 11 -3.58 13.96 -7.86
C LEU A 11 -2.30 14.82 -7.97
N ALA A 12 -1.83 15.39 -6.86
CA ALA A 12 -0.65 16.26 -6.81
C ALA A 12 0.67 15.46 -6.82
N THR A 13 0.61 14.19 -6.42
CA THR A 13 1.77 13.29 -6.36
C THR A 13 1.62 12.19 -7.40
N PRO A 14 2.65 11.93 -8.23
CA PRO A 14 2.65 10.79 -9.15
C PRO A 14 2.41 9.46 -8.41
N PRO A 15 1.68 8.51 -9.02
CA PRO A 15 1.45 7.21 -8.41
C PRO A 15 2.75 6.41 -8.30
N ALA A 16 2.88 5.62 -7.24
CA ALA A 16 3.97 4.67 -7.09
C ALA A 16 3.97 3.67 -8.26
N LEU A 17 5.16 3.28 -8.71
CA LEU A 17 5.32 2.42 -9.89
C LEU A 17 5.01 0.96 -9.58
N ASN A 18 5.31 0.52 -8.36
CA ASN A 18 5.26 -0.89 -7.97
C ASN A 18 4.19 -1.11 -6.89
N VAL A 19 3.38 -2.14 -7.09
CA VAL A 19 2.36 -2.57 -6.13
C VAL A 19 2.51 -4.06 -5.89
N ILE A 20 2.47 -4.49 -4.63
CA ILE A 20 2.42 -5.90 -4.25
C ILE A 20 1.21 -6.20 -3.35
N PRO A 21 0.68 -7.44 -3.38
CA PRO A 21 -0.29 -7.92 -2.40
C PRO A 21 0.25 -7.86 -0.96
N ALA A 22 -0.66 -7.72 0.00
CA ALA A 22 -0.30 -7.72 1.42
C ALA A 22 0.40 -9.01 1.88
N ASP A 23 0.00 -10.18 1.36
CA ASP A 23 0.63 -11.45 1.74
C ASP A 23 2.10 -11.52 1.33
N ASP A 24 2.45 -11.00 0.14
CA ASP A 24 3.83 -10.93 -0.34
C ASP A 24 4.66 -9.96 0.51
N ALA A 25 4.09 -8.81 0.88
CA ALA A 25 4.74 -7.87 1.78
C ALA A 25 4.99 -8.49 3.17
N VAL A 26 4.01 -9.22 3.71
CA VAL A 26 4.15 -9.94 4.99
C VAL A 26 5.25 -11.00 4.90
N ALA A 27 5.31 -11.77 3.81
CA ALA A 27 6.36 -12.76 3.60
C ALA A 27 7.75 -12.10 3.52
N LEU A 28 7.87 -10.97 2.80
CA LEU A 28 9.11 -10.23 2.67
C LEU A 28 9.60 -9.68 4.02
N LEU A 29 8.70 -9.08 4.80
CA LEU A 29 9.00 -8.56 6.13
C LEU A 29 9.44 -9.69 7.09
N LYS A 30 8.70 -10.81 7.12
CA LYS A 30 9.05 -11.96 7.96
C LYS A 30 10.38 -12.59 7.59
N SER A 31 10.75 -12.55 6.31
CA SER A 31 12.04 -13.08 5.85
C SER A 31 13.24 -12.20 6.20
N GLY A 32 13.03 -10.97 6.69
CA GLY A 32 14.09 -10.00 6.96
C GLY A 32 14.75 -9.40 5.71
N LYS A 33 14.22 -9.70 4.51
CA LYS A 33 14.76 -9.22 3.22
C LYS A 33 14.23 -7.84 2.80
N ALA A 34 13.26 -7.28 3.54
CA ALA A 34 12.77 -5.94 3.28
C ALA A 34 13.85 -4.90 3.59
N THR A 35 14.25 -4.10 2.59
CA THR A 35 15.20 -3.00 2.79
C THR A 35 14.49 -1.78 3.38
N ARG A 36 15.27 -0.86 3.96
CA ARG A 36 14.74 0.37 4.54
C ARG A 36 14.00 1.19 3.47
N ASN A 37 12.82 1.73 3.82
CA ASN A 37 11.94 2.52 2.94
C ASN A 37 11.37 1.75 1.73
N ALA A 38 11.54 0.43 1.65
CA ALA A 38 11.10 -0.35 0.49
C ALA A 38 9.57 -0.45 0.35
N LEU A 39 8.84 -0.46 1.47
CA LEU A 39 7.41 -0.75 1.51
C LEU A 39 6.62 0.37 2.18
N LEU A 40 5.49 0.72 1.60
CA LEU A 40 4.49 1.62 2.21
C LEU A 40 3.09 1.03 2.05
N ALA A 41 2.29 1.02 3.11
CA ALA A 41 0.91 0.54 3.04
C ALA A 41 0.02 1.50 2.23
N TYR A 42 -0.80 0.95 1.32
CA TYR A 42 -1.82 1.69 0.59
C TYR A 42 -3.22 1.18 0.96
N GLY A 43 -4.08 2.08 1.43
CA GLY A 43 -5.46 1.79 1.79
C GLY A 43 -6.45 2.16 0.67
N ASN A 44 -7.30 3.15 0.95
CA ASN A 44 -8.38 3.58 0.04
C ASN A 44 -8.03 4.76 -0.85
N GLY A 45 -6.80 5.28 -0.80
CA GLY A 45 -6.38 6.40 -1.66
C GLY A 45 -7.09 7.72 -1.37
N ARG A 46 -7.49 7.98 -0.12
CA ARG A 46 -8.21 9.21 0.27
C ARG A 46 -7.34 10.29 0.90
N SER A 47 -6.06 10.01 1.11
CA SER A 47 -5.07 11.05 1.40
C SER A 47 -4.88 11.93 0.17
N TYR A 48 -4.88 13.25 0.34
CA TYR A 48 -4.73 14.21 -0.75
C TYR A 48 -3.30 14.26 -1.32
N GLY A 49 -2.30 14.07 -0.46
CA GLY A 49 -0.88 14.16 -0.81
C GLY A 49 -0.17 12.82 -0.95
N ASP A 50 1.13 12.85 -0.70
CA ASP A 50 2.09 11.77 -0.92
C ASP A 50 2.15 10.72 0.20
N SER A 51 1.39 10.88 1.28
CA SER A 51 1.45 9.98 2.45
C SER A 51 1.08 8.52 2.16
N CYS A 52 0.43 8.26 1.02
CA CYS A 52 0.12 6.91 0.52
C CYS A 52 0.96 6.51 -0.69
N GLN A 53 1.97 7.29 -1.08
CA GLN A 53 2.80 7.06 -2.26
C GLN A 53 4.25 6.73 -1.87
N ASN A 54 4.85 5.80 -2.61
CA ASN A 54 6.25 5.45 -2.46
C ASN A 54 6.93 5.39 -3.83
N GLY A 55 7.35 6.55 -4.35
CA GLY A 55 7.91 6.67 -5.70
C GLY A 55 9.22 5.90 -5.91
N ALA A 56 10.04 5.74 -4.86
CA ALA A 56 11.31 5.03 -4.92
C ALA A 56 11.21 3.54 -4.52
N GLY A 57 10.05 3.10 -4.02
CA GLY A 57 9.85 1.76 -3.49
C GLY A 57 8.61 1.10 -4.05
N THR A 58 7.89 0.41 -3.18
CA THR A 58 6.69 -0.37 -3.50
C THR A 58 5.58 -0.02 -2.52
N ILE A 59 4.37 0.11 -3.03
CA ILE A 59 3.18 0.22 -2.19
C ILE A 59 2.52 -1.16 -2.02
N VAL A 60 1.90 -1.37 -0.88
CA VAL A 60 1.27 -2.64 -0.51
C VAL A 60 -0.25 -2.47 -0.56
N ASP A 61 -0.95 -3.24 -1.40
CA ASP A 61 -2.41 -3.20 -1.44
C ASP A 61 -3.02 -3.87 -0.20
N MET A 62 -3.48 -3.06 0.74
CA MET A 62 -4.04 -3.54 2.00
C MET A 62 -5.54 -3.81 1.96
N ARG A 63 -6.26 -3.35 0.93
CA ARG A 63 -7.73 -3.47 0.86
C ARG A 63 -8.25 -4.92 0.94
N PRO A 64 -7.58 -5.95 0.38
CA PRO A 64 -8.03 -7.33 0.52
C PRO A 64 -8.02 -7.86 1.97
N LEU A 65 -7.24 -7.27 2.87
CA LEU A 65 -7.20 -7.66 4.29
C LEU A 65 -8.32 -7.00 5.11
N ASN A 66 -9.57 -7.22 4.70
CA ASN A 66 -10.76 -6.55 5.23
C ASN A 66 -11.63 -7.42 6.16
N ARG A 67 -11.12 -8.58 6.61
CA ARG A 67 -11.88 -9.51 7.46
C ARG A 67 -12.14 -8.92 8.84
N ILE A 68 -13.42 -8.72 9.18
CA ILE A 68 -13.86 -8.45 10.55
C ILE A 68 -13.54 -9.66 11.42
N ARG A 69 -12.75 -9.47 12.49
CA ARG A 69 -12.25 -10.57 13.35
C ARG A 69 -13.21 -10.94 14.47
N ALA A 70 -13.79 -9.94 15.10
CA ALA A 70 -14.73 -10.09 16.20
C ALA A 70 -15.59 -8.82 16.28
N PHE A 71 -16.76 -8.97 16.89
CA PHE A 71 -17.65 -7.86 17.24
C PHE A 71 -18.18 -8.13 18.65
N ASN A 72 -18.20 -7.11 19.50
CA ASN A 72 -18.84 -7.15 20.81
C ASN A 72 -19.88 -6.03 20.83
N ALA A 73 -21.14 -6.39 21.09
CA ALA A 73 -22.31 -5.52 20.95
C ALA A 73 -22.47 -4.57 22.13
#